data_AF-A0A521X192-F1
#
_entry.id   AF-A0A521X192-F1
#
_cell.length_a   1.000
_cell.length_b   1.000
_cell.length_c   1.000
_cell.angle_alpha   90.00
_cell.angle_beta   90.00
_cell.angle_gamma   90.00
#
_symmetry.space_group_name_H-M   'P 1'
#
loop_
_entity.id
_entity.type
_entity.pdbx_description
1 polymer ?
#
loop_
_entity_poly.entity_id
_entity_poly.type
_entity_poly.pdbx_seq_one_letter_code
_entity_poly.pdbx_strand_id
1 'polypeptide(L)'
;DEYWDPEPVDTVICYPTRTGRNDSAPSDGGTVTRALNVYATWYNPASSGRSPSDPAYGHTATGAIVTYGIVAVDPDIIPLGTRMFIPGYGYAVAADTGGAVKGNVIDLGFPDGVTVDWQSKWIEIYILS
;
A
#
# COMPACT_ATOMS: atom_id res chain seq x y z
N ASP A 1 0.75 0.42 -30.65
CA ASP A 1 0.16 0.63 -29.32
C ASP A 1 0.84 1.85 -28.70
N GLU A 2 0.07 2.92 -28.54
CA GLU A 2 0.54 4.24 -28.13
C GLU A 2 0.52 4.30 -26.60
N TYR A 3 1.70 4.43 -25.99
CA TYR A 3 1.87 4.49 -24.54
C TYR A 3 1.51 5.91 -24.08
N TRP A 4 0.31 6.04 -23.52
CA TRP A 4 -0.18 7.27 -22.91
C TRP A 4 0.48 7.45 -21.54
N ASP A 5 1.29 8.50 -21.40
CA ASP A 5 1.95 8.93 -20.17
C ASP A 5 1.17 10.12 -19.58
N PRO A 6 0.15 9.89 -18.72
CA PRO A 6 -0.61 11.00 -18.14
C PRO A 6 0.27 11.79 -17.18
N GLU A 7 0.35 13.11 -17.35
CA GLU A 7 0.99 13.95 -16.33
C GLU A 7 0.29 13.76 -14.97
N PRO A 8 1.04 13.67 -13.86
CA PRO A 8 0.47 13.45 -12.55
C PRO A 8 -0.46 14.63 -12.22
N VAL A 9 -1.74 14.33 -12.06
CA VAL A 9 -2.73 15.32 -11.66
C VAL A 9 -2.52 15.62 -10.18
N ASP A 10 -2.27 16.87 -9.81
CA ASP A 10 -2.06 17.33 -8.43
C ASP A 10 -3.25 17.07 -7.47
N THR A 11 -4.36 16.55 -7.99
CA THR A 11 -5.55 16.20 -7.19
C THR A 11 -5.88 14.72 -7.40
N VAL A 12 -5.66 13.93 -6.35
CA VAL A 12 -6.15 12.55 -6.27
C VAL A 12 -7.68 12.60 -6.19
N ILE A 13 -8.36 12.28 -7.29
CA ILE A 13 -9.81 12.06 -7.27
C ILE A 13 -10.06 10.71 -6.60
N CYS A 14 -10.61 10.75 -5.38
CA CYS A 14 -10.97 9.57 -4.60
C CYS A 14 -12.13 8.81 -5.26
N TYR A 15 -11.94 7.52 -5.55
CA TYR A 15 -13.06 6.60 -5.71
C TYR A 15 -13.37 6.00 -4.32
N PRO A 16 -14.58 6.20 -3.76
CA PRO A 16 -14.93 5.62 -2.47
C PRO A 16 -14.94 4.10 -2.56
N THR A 17 -14.27 3.43 -1.62
CA THR A 17 -14.38 1.98 -1.44
C THR A 17 -15.80 1.62 -1.05
N ARG A 18 -16.34 0.58 -1.70
CA ARG A 18 -17.73 0.11 -1.59
C ARG A 18 -17.98 -0.56 -0.23
N THR A 19 -18.07 0.22 0.83
CA THR A 19 -18.71 -0.16 2.09
C THR A 19 -19.53 1.04 2.56
N GLY A 20 -20.85 0.91 2.58
CA GLY A 20 -21.82 1.98 2.83
C GLY A 20 -21.81 2.53 4.26
N ARG A 21 -20.68 3.09 4.69
CA ARG A 21 -20.65 4.11 5.73
C ARG A 21 -20.31 5.44 5.06
N ASN A 22 -21.02 6.49 5.48
CA ASN A 22 -20.75 7.87 5.11
C ASN A 22 -19.49 8.37 5.83
N ASP A 23 -18.41 7.61 5.71
CA ASP A 23 -17.11 7.95 6.26
C ASP A 23 -16.44 8.75 5.15
N SER A 24 -16.67 10.06 5.15
CA SER A 24 -15.87 11.00 4.36
C SER A 24 -14.40 10.62 4.56
N ALA A 25 -13.65 10.48 3.46
CA ALA A 25 -12.20 10.39 3.52
C ALA A 25 -11.67 11.46 4.51
N PRO A 26 -10.65 11.17 5.33
CA PRO A 26 -10.01 12.20 6.14
C PRO A 26 -9.71 13.40 5.23
N SER A 27 -10.19 14.58 5.61
CA SER A 27 -10.06 15.80 4.80
C SER A 27 -8.61 16.16 4.47
N ASP A 28 -7.65 15.63 5.21
CA ASP A 28 -6.23 15.96 5.10
C ASP A 28 -5.46 14.90 4.33
N GLY A 29 -5.95 14.51 3.14
CA GLY A 29 -5.32 13.57 2.21
C GLY A 29 -3.93 13.97 1.68
N GLY A 30 -3.20 14.82 2.40
CA GLY A 30 -1.83 15.28 2.18
C GLY A 30 -1.63 16.01 0.85
N THR A 31 -0.58 16.82 0.76
CA THR A 31 -0.13 17.31 -0.54
C THR A 31 0.75 16.24 -1.18
N VAL A 32 0.49 15.93 -2.46
CA VAL A 32 1.38 15.06 -3.24
C VAL A 32 2.72 15.77 -3.36
N THR A 33 3.77 15.13 -2.85
CA THR A 33 5.13 15.67 -2.87
C THR A 33 6.01 15.03 -3.93
N ARG A 34 5.70 13.78 -4.30
CA ARG A 34 6.49 12.98 -5.23
C ARG A 34 5.64 11.84 -5.78
N ALA A 35 5.77 11.57 -7.08
CA ALA A 35 5.26 10.35 -7.71
C ALA A 35 6.37 9.31 -7.85
N LEU A 36 6.03 8.03 -7.75
CA LEU A 36 6.97 6.91 -7.90
C LEU A 36 6.35 5.78 -8.71
N ASN A 37 7.05 5.33 -9.75
CA ASN A 37 6.72 4.08 -10.42
C ASN A 37 7.33 2.91 -9.65
N VAL A 38 6.48 2.01 -9.15
CA VAL A 38 6.86 0.85 -8.33
C VAL A 38 6.21 -0.41 -8.86
N TYR A 39 6.83 -1.56 -8.62
CA TYR A 39 6.19 -2.85 -8.81
C TYR A 39 5.44 -3.23 -7.54
N ALA A 40 4.10 -3.23 -7.62
CA ALA A 40 3.23 -3.44 -6.46
C ALA A 40 2.72 -4.88 -6.40
N THR A 41 3.17 -5.64 -5.42
CA THR A 41 2.66 -6.99 -5.07
C THR A 41 1.68 -6.91 -3.91
N TRP A 42 1.25 -8.06 -3.38
CA TRP A 42 0.45 -8.09 -2.17
C TRP A 42 0.81 -9.27 -1.27
N TYR A 43 0.52 -9.13 0.03
CA TYR A 43 0.66 -10.19 1.01
C TYR A 43 -0.48 -10.16 2.04
N ASN A 44 -0.65 -11.27 2.74
CA ASN A 44 -1.49 -11.37 3.91
C ASN A 44 -0.76 -12.22 4.99
N PRO A 45 -1.29 -12.31 6.22
CA PRO A 45 -0.66 -13.12 7.26
C PRO A 45 -0.39 -14.57 6.84
N ALA A 46 -1.34 -15.21 6.13
CA ALA A 46 -1.19 -16.57 5.64
C ALA A 46 -0.08 -16.76 4.60
N SER A 47 0.24 -15.73 3.82
CA SER A 47 1.32 -15.79 2.82
C SER A 47 2.72 -15.52 3.41
N SER A 48 2.81 -15.14 4.69
CA SER A 48 4.09 -14.85 5.37
C SER A 48 4.96 -16.09 5.64
N GLY A 49 4.42 -17.30 5.44
CA GLY A 49 5.09 -18.56 5.77
C GLY A 49 5.10 -18.89 7.27
N ARG A 50 4.43 -18.08 8.10
CA ARG A 50 4.26 -18.35 9.54
C ARG A 50 3.01 -19.20 9.81
N SER A 51 3.10 -20.05 10.83
CA SER A 51 1.92 -20.75 11.37
C SER A 51 0.97 -19.74 12.03
N PRO A 52 -0.36 -19.91 11.95
CA PRO A 52 -1.32 -19.11 12.72
C PRO A 52 -1.12 -19.15 14.24
N SER A 53 -0.38 -20.14 14.76
CA SER A 53 -0.02 -20.24 16.18
C SER A 53 1.26 -19.47 16.56
N ASP A 54 1.95 -18.87 15.60
CA ASP A 54 3.16 -18.07 15.84
C ASP A 54 2.75 -16.73 16.48
N PRO A 55 3.36 -16.30 17.62
CA PRO A 55 3.06 -15.02 18.24
C PRO A 55 3.27 -13.80 17.32
N ALA A 56 4.08 -13.94 16.28
CA ALA A 56 4.34 -12.88 15.31
C ALA A 56 3.49 -13.03 14.03
N TYR A 57 2.52 -13.94 14.01
CA TYR A 57 1.59 -14.10 12.89
C TYR A 57 0.72 -12.85 12.71
N GLY A 58 0.70 -12.30 11.50
CA GLY A 58 -0.09 -11.11 11.17
C GLY A 58 0.41 -9.79 11.78
N HIS A 59 1.66 -9.76 12.27
CA HIS A 59 2.32 -8.54 12.73
C HIS A 59 3.35 -8.03 11.73
N THR A 60 3.35 -6.72 11.47
CA THR A 60 4.34 -6.02 10.65
C THR A 60 5.65 -5.80 11.41
N ALA A 61 6.71 -5.36 10.72
CA ALA A 61 7.98 -4.97 11.32
C ALA A 61 7.86 -3.85 12.38
N THR A 62 6.82 -3.01 12.28
CA THR A 62 6.53 -1.96 13.29
C THR A 62 5.65 -2.46 14.44
N GLY A 63 5.21 -3.72 14.40
CA GLY A 63 4.33 -4.35 15.40
C GLY A 63 2.83 -4.12 15.16
N ALA A 64 2.46 -3.39 14.10
CA ALA A 64 1.06 -3.22 13.69
C ALA A 64 0.47 -4.54 13.21
N ILE A 65 -0.86 -4.67 13.28
CA ILE A 65 -1.57 -5.80 12.67
C ILE A 65 -1.66 -5.55 11.17
N VAL A 66 -1.32 -6.56 10.36
CA VAL A 66 -1.46 -6.52 8.92
C VAL A 66 -2.93 -6.36 8.56
N THR A 67 -3.25 -5.27 7.88
CA THR A 67 -4.59 -4.91 7.42
C THR A 67 -4.47 -4.00 6.20
N TYR A 68 -5.60 -3.60 5.62
CA TYR A 68 -5.62 -2.58 4.56
C TYR A 68 -4.96 -1.29 5.02
N GLY A 69 -4.24 -0.63 4.12
CA GLY A 69 -3.52 0.62 4.40
C GLY A 69 -2.13 0.42 5.01
N ILE A 70 -1.68 -0.82 5.19
CA ILE A 70 -0.28 -1.14 5.52
C ILE A 70 0.44 -1.53 4.23
N VAL A 71 1.61 -0.96 4.01
CA VAL A 71 2.48 -1.31 2.87
C VAL A 71 3.87 -1.64 3.37
N ALA A 72 4.41 -2.76 2.90
CA ALA A 72 5.82 -3.09 3.05
C ALA A 72 6.63 -2.39 1.96
N VAL A 73 7.76 -1.81 2.34
CA VAL A 73 8.62 -1.03 1.44
C VAL A 73 10.10 -1.34 1.65
N ASP A 74 10.94 -0.83 0.76
CA ASP A 74 12.36 -0.63 1.02
C ASP A 74 12.59 0.75 1.71
N PRO A 75 13.01 0.78 2.99
CA PRO A 75 13.20 2.03 3.74
C PRO A 75 14.23 2.99 3.13
N ASP A 76 15.18 2.48 2.34
CA ASP A 76 16.17 3.31 1.66
C ASP A 76 15.56 4.14 0.51
N ILE A 77 14.39 3.74 0.01
CA ILE A 77 13.66 4.39 -1.09
C ILE A 77 12.42 5.13 -0.57
N ILE A 78 11.66 4.49 0.31
CA ILE A 78 10.45 5.00 0.96
C ILE A 78 10.60 4.78 2.47
N PRO A 79 10.92 5.83 3.25
CA PRO A 79 11.08 5.69 4.70
C PRO A 79 9.80 5.19 5.40
N LEU A 80 9.95 4.44 6.49
CA LEU A 80 8.81 4.05 7.31
C LEU A 80 8.08 5.28 7.89
N GLY A 81 6.76 5.19 8.00
CA GLY A 81 5.87 6.30 8.35
C GLY A 81 5.41 7.14 7.16
N THR A 82 5.98 6.94 5.97
CA THR A 82 5.56 7.65 4.75
C THR A 82 4.12 7.34 4.41
N ARG A 83 3.32 8.39 4.19
CA ARG A 83 1.94 8.29 3.72
C ARG A 83 1.92 8.29 2.20
N MET A 84 1.03 7.48 1.61
CA MET A 84 0.90 7.37 0.17
C MET A 84 -0.52 7.09 -0.28
N PHE A 85 -0.83 7.41 -1.54
CA PHE A 85 -2.01 6.94 -2.25
C PHE A 85 -1.60 5.99 -3.37
N ILE A 86 -2.28 4.85 -3.45
CA ILE A 86 -2.00 3.78 -4.42
C ILE A 86 -3.28 3.53 -5.22
N PRO A 87 -3.32 3.83 -6.52
CA PRO A 87 -4.53 3.66 -7.32
C PRO A 87 -5.03 2.21 -7.29
N GLY A 88 -6.32 2.04 -7.00
CA GLY A 88 -6.96 0.73 -6.86
C GLY A 88 -6.79 0.04 -5.51
N TYR A 89 -5.96 0.57 -4.60
CA TYR A 89 -5.81 0.07 -3.23
C TYR A 89 -6.29 1.09 -2.20
N GLY A 90 -5.88 2.35 -2.35
CA GLY A 90 -6.29 3.47 -1.50
C GLY A 90 -5.12 4.12 -0.77
N TYR A 91 -5.44 4.82 0.33
CA TYR A 91 -4.47 5.44 1.21
C TYR A 91 -3.74 4.40 2.06
N ALA A 92 -2.43 4.59 2.22
CA ALA A 92 -1.59 3.68 2.97
C ALA A 92 -0.44 4.37 3.69
N VAL A 93 0.16 3.65 4.64
CA VAL A 93 1.38 4.01 5.34
C VAL A 93 2.45 2.93 5.16
N ALA A 94 3.68 3.36 4.92
CA ALA A 94 4.85 2.50 4.97
C ALA A 94 5.09 2.05 6.41
N ALA A 95 4.65 0.86 6.79
CA ALA A 95 4.73 0.37 8.17
C ALA A 95 5.32 -1.04 8.27
N ASP A 96 5.82 -1.58 7.16
CA ASP A 96 6.44 -2.89 7.13
C ASP A 96 7.65 -2.93 6.19
N THR A 97 8.42 -4.00 6.29
CA THR A 97 9.55 -4.31 5.41
C THR A 97 9.54 -5.80 5.09
N GLY A 98 10.12 -6.19 3.97
CA GLY A 98 10.28 -7.60 3.61
C GLY A 98 11.62 -7.87 2.96
N GLY A 99 12.13 -9.10 3.11
CA GLY A 99 13.41 -9.48 2.49
C GLY A 99 13.39 -9.37 0.96
N ALA A 100 12.23 -9.64 0.35
CA ALA A 100 12.02 -9.55 -1.10
C ALA A 100 11.54 -8.15 -1.57
N VAL A 101 11.19 -7.26 -0.64
CA VAL A 101 10.69 -5.91 -0.94
C VAL A 101 11.89 -4.96 -0.96
N LYS A 102 12.55 -4.89 -2.11
CA LYS A 102 13.81 -4.15 -2.32
C LYS A 102 13.76 -3.27 -3.57
N GLY A 103 14.34 -2.09 -3.50
CA GLY A 103 14.28 -1.08 -4.54
C GLY A 103 12.85 -0.52 -4.73
N ASN A 104 12.44 -0.33 -5.98
CA ASN A 104 11.11 0.17 -6.34
C ASN A 104 10.04 -0.95 -6.31
N VAL A 105 10.03 -1.75 -5.25
CA VAL A 105 9.01 -2.80 -5.02
C VAL A 105 8.26 -2.43 -3.74
N ILE A 106 6.93 -2.58 -3.78
CA ILE A 106 6.08 -2.45 -2.60
C ILE A 106 5.20 -3.69 -2.47
N ASP A 107 4.84 -4.02 -1.23
CA ASP A 107 3.94 -5.14 -0.94
C ASP A 107 2.71 -4.67 -0.17
N LEU A 108 1.54 -4.77 -0.78
CA LEU A 108 0.29 -4.28 -0.22
C LEU A 108 -0.26 -5.26 0.83
N GLY A 109 -0.51 -4.78 2.05
CA GLY A 109 -1.05 -5.58 3.13
C GLY A 109 -2.55 -5.83 2.97
N PHE A 110 -2.96 -7.07 3.14
CA PHE A 110 -4.37 -7.45 3.21
C PHE A 110 -4.64 -8.21 4.52
N PRO A 111 -5.81 -8.04 5.15
CA PRO A 111 -6.20 -8.85 6.29
C PRO A 111 -6.18 -10.35 5.94
N ASP A 112 -6.08 -11.19 6.98
CA ASP A 112 -6.23 -12.62 6.77
C ASP A 112 -7.67 -13.00 6.39
N GLY A 113 -7.83 -14.10 5.65
CA GLY A 113 -9.13 -14.66 5.29
C GLY A 113 -9.96 -13.84 4.27
N VAL A 114 -9.41 -12.77 3.68
CA VAL A 114 -10.09 -12.00 2.63
C VAL A 114 -9.70 -12.49 1.24
N THR A 115 -10.64 -12.44 0.30
CA THR A 115 -10.31 -12.60 -1.12
C THR A 115 -9.64 -11.33 -1.63
N VAL A 116 -8.43 -11.48 -2.16
CA VAL A 116 -7.64 -10.39 -2.73
C VAL A 116 -7.78 -10.40 -4.25
N ASP A 117 -8.28 -9.31 -4.82
CA ASP A 117 -8.42 -9.10 -6.28
C ASP A 117 -7.33 -8.17 -6.83
N TRP A 118 -6.21 -8.02 -6.10
CA TRP A 118 -5.07 -7.24 -6.56
C TRP A 118 -4.21 -8.07 -7.51
N GLN A 119 -3.95 -7.54 -8.71
CA GLN A 119 -3.00 -8.10 -9.66
C GLN A 119 -1.69 -7.33 -9.61
N SER A 120 -0.59 -8.04 -9.37
CA SER A 120 0.74 -7.44 -9.30
C SER A 120 1.12 -6.78 -10.61
N LYS A 121 1.56 -5.52 -10.54
CA LYS A 121 1.84 -4.69 -11.73
C LYS A 121 2.75 -3.53 -11.39
N TRP A 122 3.37 -2.96 -12.41
CA TRP A 122 3.95 -1.62 -12.32
C TRP A 122 2.82 -0.60 -12.20
N ILE A 123 2.97 0.32 -11.26
CA ILE A 123 1.99 1.37 -10.99
C ILE A 123 2.69 2.61 -10.45
N GLU A 124 2.17 3.77 -10.85
CA GLU A 124 2.54 5.03 -10.23
C GLU A 124 1.79 5.22 -8.90
N ILE A 125 2.53 5.51 -7.84
CA ILE A 125 2.02 5.85 -6.52
C ILE A 125 2.37 7.29 -6.17
N TYR A 126 1.64 7.86 -5.22
CA TYR A 126 1.78 9.26 -4.81
C TYR A 126 2.17 9.37 -3.35
N ILE A 127 3.31 9.99 -3.06
CA ILE A 127 3.81 10.24 -1.71
C ILE A 127 3.19 11.51 -1.16
N LEU A 128 2.68 11.44 0.07
CA LEU A 128 1.90 12.49 0.71
C LEU A 128 2.66 13.13 1.87
N SER A 129 2.59 14.46 1.98
CA SER A 129 3.10 15.24 3.11
C SER A 129 2.06 15.55 4.17
#